data_AF-A0A8R1EH74-F1
#
_entry.id   AF-A0A8R1EH74-F1
#
_cell.length_a   1.000
_cell.length_b   1.000
_cell.length_c   1.000
_cell.angle_alpha   90.00
_cell.angle_beta   90.00
_cell.angle_gamma   90.00
#
_symmetry.space_group_name_H-M   'P 1'
#
loop_
_entity.id
_entity.type
_entity.pdbx_description
1 polymer ?
#
loop_
_entity_poly.entity_id
_entity_poly.type
_entity_poly.pdbx_seq_one_letter_code
_entity_poly.pdbx_strand_id
1 'polypeptide(L)'
;MSFKAVVLVGGPQKGTRFRPLSLQLPKPLFPIAGVPLIEHHIDQLCQLSGLSEILLLGFYPTDLFTEFIDRCQKTYRVSIKYLEEPNPLGTAGGLVSFKSTILSGDPDAVFVINADVCGDLPIEDMGSKLDLLSGPRMLLLTTEATRQQSINFGSVSPFTKPKL
;
A
#
# COMPACT_ATOMS: atom_id res chain seq x y z
N MET A 1 7.66 -11.84 13.41
CA MET A 1 7.00 -12.53 12.29
C MET A 1 7.69 -12.17 10.96
N SER A 2 7.54 -12.97 9.91
CA SER A 2 7.96 -12.63 8.54
C SER A 2 6.86 -11.85 7.82
N PHE A 3 7.21 -10.73 7.21
CA PHE A 3 6.25 -9.85 6.56
C PHE A 3 6.54 -9.66 5.08
N LYS A 4 5.47 -9.46 4.32
CA LYS A 4 5.51 -8.82 3.00
C LYS A 4 4.62 -7.59 2.99
N ALA A 5 4.93 -6.65 2.12
CA ALA A 5 4.11 -5.47 1.92
C ALA A 5 3.62 -5.40 0.47
N VAL A 6 2.38 -4.97 0.28
CA VAL A 6 1.79 -4.63 -1.01
C VAL A 6 1.43 -3.15 -0.98
N VAL A 7 2.04 -2.37 -1.86
CA VAL A 7 1.71 -0.96 -2.06
C VAL A 7 0.86 -0.87 -3.33
N LEU A 8 -0.40 -0.53 -3.16
CA LEU A 8 -1.37 -0.36 -4.25
C LEU A 8 -1.08 0.98 -4.93
N VAL A 9 -0.45 0.92 -6.10
CA VAL A 9 -0.07 2.07 -6.91
C VAL A 9 -1.09 2.38 -8.01
N GLY A 10 -2.04 1.46 -8.24
CA GLY A 10 -3.17 1.66 -9.14
C GLY A 10 -4.36 2.43 -8.51
N GLY A 11 -5.20 2.99 -9.38
CA GLY A 11 -6.54 3.49 -9.04
C GLY A 11 -7.46 3.52 -10.27
N PRO A 12 -8.80 3.61 -10.12
CA PRO A 12 -9.77 3.45 -11.22
C PRO A 12 -9.63 4.47 -12.36
N GLN A 13 -8.83 5.52 -12.18
CA GLN A 13 -8.53 6.53 -13.19
C GLN A 13 -7.03 6.85 -13.17
N LYS A 14 -6.40 7.02 -14.34
CA LYS A 14 -4.99 7.45 -14.56
C LYS A 14 -4.71 8.87 -14.01
N GLY A 15 -4.84 9.08 -12.70
CA GLY A 15 -4.61 10.37 -12.05
C GLY A 15 -5.28 11.55 -12.76
N THR A 16 -6.47 11.36 -13.32
CA THR A 16 -7.15 12.31 -14.23
C THR A 16 -7.34 13.69 -13.61
N ARG A 17 -7.51 13.73 -12.28
CA ARG A 17 -7.58 14.94 -11.46
C ARG A 17 -6.29 15.77 -11.41
N PHE A 18 -5.15 15.18 -11.76
CA PHE A 18 -3.82 15.80 -11.79
C PHE A 18 -3.31 16.08 -13.21
N ARG A 19 -4.18 16.07 -14.22
CA ARG A 19 -3.77 16.47 -15.57
C ARG A 19 -3.37 17.96 -15.56
N PRO A 20 -2.29 18.34 -16.27
CA PRO A 20 -1.53 17.53 -17.23
C PRO A 20 -0.40 16.66 -16.63
N LEU A 21 -0.04 16.81 -15.36
CA LEU A 21 1.11 16.13 -14.73
C LEU A 21 1.03 14.60 -14.82
N SER A 22 -0.17 14.04 -14.68
CA SER A 22 -0.40 12.58 -14.75
C SER A 22 -0.32 11.99 -16.17
N LEU A 23 -0.12 12.82 -17.19
CA LEU A 23 0.09 12.35 -18.58
C LEU A 23 1.50 11.83 -18.81
N GLN A 24 2.48 12.32 -18.05
CA GLN A 24 3.89 12.02 -18.23
C GLN A 24 4.45 11.14 -17.11
N LEU A 25 3.91 11.25 -15.90
CA LEU A 25 4.43 10.57 -14.72
C LEU A 25 3.27 9.92 -13.93
N PRO A 26 3.40 8.65 -13.49
CA PRO A 26 2.44 8.04 -12.57
C PRO A 26 2.32 8.86 -11.28
N LYS A 27 1.09 9.05 -10.78
CA LYS A 27 0.85 9.74 -9.50
C LYS A 27 1.74 9.24 -8.33
N PRO A 28 1.97 7.91 -8.16
CA PRO A 28 2.86 7.40 -7.10
C PRO A 28 4.30 7.89 -7.17
N LEU A 29 4.76 8.33 -8.34
CA LEU A 29 6.12 8.86 -8.55
C LEU A 29 6.18 10.39 -8.45
N PHE A 30 5.06 11.06 -8.19
CA PHE A 30 5.07 12.51 -7.99
C PHE A 30 5.91 12.88 -6.76
N PRO A 31 6.80 13.87 -6.88
CA PRO A 31 7.60 14.30 -5.75
C PRO A 31 6.74 15.06 -4.74
N ILE A 32 6.78 14.61 -3.48
CA ILE A 32 6.24 15.31 -2.32
C ILE A 32 7.44 15.65 -1.43
N ALA A 33 7.65 16.95 -1.18
CA ALA A 33 8.84 17.46 -0.50
C ALA A 33 10.17 16.97 -1.12
N GLY A 34 10.21 16.83 -2.46
CA GLY A 34 11.40 16.41 -3.21
C GLY A 34 11.62 14.89 -3.30
N VAL A 35 10.77 14.09 -2.66
CA VAL A 35 10.86 12.62 -2.65
C VAL A 35 9.59 12.02 -3.29
N PRO A 36 9.69 11.04 -4.21
CA PRO A 36 8.53 10.35 -4.76
C PRO A 36 7.55 9.89 -3.68
N LEU A 37 6.25 10.11 -3.90
CA LEU A 37 5.19 9.76 -2.95
C LEU A 37 5.31 8.33 -2.42
N ILE A 38 5.58 7.37 -3.30
CA ILE A 38 5.72 5.96 -2.94
C ILE A 38 6.99 5.64 -2.15
N GLU A 39 8.03 6.47 -2.23
CA GLU A 39 9.27 6.26 -1.46
C GLU A 39 9.07 6.54 0.02
N HIS A 40 8.19 7.48 0.39
CA HIS A 40 7.80 7.68 1.79
C HIS A 40 7.19 6.40 2.40
N HIS A 41 6.39 5.67 1.61
CA HIS A 41 5.84 4.37 2.02
C HIS A 41 6.92 3.30 2.15
N ILE A 42 7.85 3.25 1.20
CA ILE A 42 8.96 2.28 1.23
C ILE A 42 9.83 2.54 2.47
N ASP A 43 10.14 3.79 2.77
CA ASP A 43 10.90 4.18 3.96
C ASP A 43 10.24 3.69 5.26
N GLN A 44 8.94 3.98 5.42
CA GLN A 44 8.17 3.53 6.58
C GLN A 44 8.04 2.00 6.66
N LEU A 45 7.84 1.33 5.54
CA LEU A 45 7.78 -0.13 5.48
C LEU A 45 9.11 -0.77 5.87
N CYS A 46 10.25 -0.18 5.48
CA CYS A 46 11.57 -0.70 5.84
C CYS A 46 11.88 -0.61 7.34
N GLN A 47 11.08 0.13 8.12
CA GLN A 47 11.16 0.12 9.57
C GLN A 47 10.56 -1.16 10.18
N LEU A 48 9.77 -1.92 9.40
CA LEU A 48 9.12 -3.15 9.85
C LEU A 48 10.13 -4.29 10.02
N SER A 49 10.30 -4.74 11.27
CA SER A 49 11.15 -5.87 11.61
C SER A 49 10.64 -7.16 10.95
N GLY A 50 11.46 -7.78 10.10
CA GLY A 50 11.10 -9.02 9.40
C GLY A 50 10.44 -8.82 8.04
N LEU A 51 10.44 -7.60 7.49
CA LEU A 51 10.05 -7.35 6.11
C LEU A 51 11.00 -8.06 5.12
N SER A 52 10.43 -8.91 4.27
CA SER A 52 11.18 -9.68 3.26
C SER A 52 11.08 -9.09 1.86
N GLU A 53 9.93 -8.51 1.51
CA GLU A 53 9.65 -8.05 0.14
C GLU A 53 8.55 -6.98 0.13
N ILE A 54 8.72 -5.99 -0.75
CA ILE A 54 7.72 -4.98 -1.10
C ILE A 54 7.23 -5.24 -2.53
N LEU A 55 5.93 -5.34 -2.71
CA LEU A 55 5.26 -5.55 -3.98
C LEU A 55 4.50 -4.29 -4.37
N LEU A 56 4.91 -3.63 -5.44
CA LEU A 56 4.20 -2.49 -6.01
C LEU A 56 3.17 -3.03 -7.00
N LEU A 57 1.88 -2.80 -6.76
CA LEU A 57 0.80 -3.39 -7.55
C LEU A 57 -0.01 -2.32 -8.27
N GLY A 58 -0.04 -2.35 -9.60
CA GLY A 58 -0.89 -1.48 -10.41
C GLY A 58 -0.78 -1.73 -11.91
N PHE A 59 -1.45 -0.91 -12.72
CA PHE A 59 -1.60 -1.11 -14.17
C PHE A 59 -0.73 -0.19 -15.04
N TYR A 60 0.22 0.54 -14.44
CA TYR A 60 1.17 1.32 -15.22
C TYR A 60 2.19 0.39 -15.91
N PRO A 61 2.74 0.77 -17.07
CA PRO A 61 3.84 0.02 -17.68
C PRO A 61 5.01 -0.14 -16.71
N THR A 62 5.53 -1.35 -16.59
CA THR A 62 6.65 -1.68 -15.69
C THR A 62 7.86 -0.75 -15.87
N ASP A 63 8.18 -0.36 -17.12
CA ASP A 63 9.33 0.48 -17.45
C ASP A 63 9.35 1.84 -16.72
N LEU A 64 8.18 2.36 -16.32
CA LEU A 64 8.09 3.62 -15.58
C LEU A 64 8.61 3.51 -14.15
N PHE A 65 8.68 2.29 -13.60
CA PHE A 65 9.11 2.03 -12.23
C PHE A 65 10.52 1.42 -12.15
N THR A 66 11.10 0.94 -13.25
CA THR A 66 12.38 0.21 -13.25
C THR A 66 13.51 1.00 -12.57
N GLU A 67 13.79 2.22 -13.03
CA GLU A 67 14.86 3.05 -12.46
C GLU A 67 14.59 3.39 -10.98
N PHE A 68 13.33 3.70 -10.67
CA PHE A 68 12.90 4.00 -9.31
C PHE A 68 13.12 2.81 -8.37
N ILE A 69 12.71 1.61 -8.78
CA ILE A 69 12.85 0.36 -8.04
C ILE A 69 14.32 0.04 -7.82
N ASP A 70 15.14 0.08 -8.88
CA ASP A 70 16.57 -0.23 -8.79
C ASP A 70 17.31 0.69 -7.80
N ARG A 71 16.96 1.98 -7.79
CA ARG A 71 17.49 2.92 -6.81
C ARG A 71 17.03 2.57 -5.39
N CYS A 72 15.73 2.34 -5.19
CA CYS A 72 15.19 2.03 -3.86
C CYS A 72 15.76 0.74 -3.29
N GLN A 73 15.88 -0.33 -4.09
CA GLN A 73 16.48 -1.59 -3.64
C GLN A 73 17.91 -1.40 -3.16
N LYS A 74 18.70 -0.55 -3.83
CA LYS A 74 20.07 -0.22 -3.41
C LYS A 74 20.10 0.59 -2.11
N THR A 75 19.23 1.59 -1.99
CA THR A 75 19.15 2.47 -0.81
C THR A 75 18.67 1.71 0.43
N TYR A 76 17.57 0.98 0.31
CA TYR A 76 16.86 0.35 1.42
C TYR A 76 17.28 -1.10 1.68
N ARG A 77 18.02 -1.72 0.74
CA ARG A 77 18.50 -3.12 0.84
C ARG A 77 17.36 -4.13 1.04
N VAL A 78 16.20 -3.87 0.44
CA VAL A 78 15.01 -4.73 0.45
C VAL A 78 14.65 -5.14 -0.98
N SER A 79 14.06 -6.33 -1.15
CA SER A 79 13.52 -6.77 -2.44
C SER A 79 12.26 -5.98 -2.77
N ILE A 80 12.23 -5.34 -3.94
CA ILE A 80 11.08 -4.57 -4.43
C ILE A 80 10.74 -5.08 -5.83
N LYS A 81 9.48 -5.51 -6.03
CA LYS A 81 8.99 -5.96 -7.34
C LYS A 81 7.75 -5.19 -7.75
N TYR A 82 7.64 -4.95 -9.06
CA TYR A 82 6.42 -4.43 -9.65
C TYR A 82 5.55 -5.57 -10.19
N LEU A 83 4.26 -5.54 -9.86
CA LEU A 83 3.23 -6.45 -10.33
C LEU A 83 2.28 -5.68 -11.25
N GLU A 84 2.48 -5.85 -12.55
CA GLU A 84 1.71 -5.16 -13.58
C GLU A 84 0.34 -5.82 -13.77
N GLU A 85 -0.72 -5.13 -13.37
CA GLU A 85 -2.09 -5.50 -13.68
C GLU A 85 -2.42 -5.19 -15.15
N PRO A 86 -2.88 -6.16 -15.95
CA PRO A 86 -3.17 -5.94 -17.37
C PRO A 86 -4.34 -4.97 -17.59
N ASN A 87 -5.26 -4.90 -16.64
CA ASN A 87 -6.40 -3.99 -16.63
C ASN A 87 -6.68 -3.54 -15.19
N PRO A 88 -7.31 -2.37 -14.95
CA PRO A 88 -7.68 -1.95 -13.60
C PRO A 88 -8.80 -2.86 -13.06
N LEU A 89 -8.45 -3.88 -12.27
CA LEU A 89 -9.40 -4.84 -11.68
C LEU A 89 -10.02 -4.35 -10.36
N GLY A 90 -9.78 -3.09 -10.00
CA GLY A 90 -10.12 -2.51 -8.70
C GLY A 90 -9.16 -2.95 -7.58
N THR A 91 -9.33 -2.38 -6.39
CA THR A 91 -8.41 -2.55 -5.25
C THR A 91 -8.18 -4.01 -4.88
N ALA A 92 -9.24 -4.82 -4.80
CA ALA A 92 -9.15 -6.22 -4.42
C ALA A 92 -8.81 -7.15 -5.60
N GLY A 93 -9.09 -6.74 -6.84
CA GLY A 93 -8.91 -7.58 -8.02
C GLY A 93 -7.45 -7.97 -8.22
N GLY A 94 -6.54 -6.99 -8.17
CA GLY A 94 -5.11 -7.23 -8.28
C GLY A 94 -4.55 -8.12 -7.16
N LEU A 95 -5.01 -7.92 -5.92
CA LEU A 95 -4.60 -8.77 -4.79
C LEU A 95 -4.98 -10.24 -5.01
N VAL A 96 -6.14 -10.50 -5.61
CA VAL A 96 -6.58 -11.86 -5.94
C VAL A 96 -5.77 -12.43 -7.10
N SER A 97 -5.56 -11.65 -8.18
CA SER A 97 -4.79 -12.07 -9.34
C SER A 97 -3.35 -12.44 -9.00
N PHE A 98 -2.72 -11.72 -8.08
CA PHE A 98 -1.34 -11.95 -7.66
C PHE A 98 -1.21 -12.68 -6.32
N LYS A 99 -2.30 -13.31 -5.82
CA LYS A 99 -2.31 -13.98 -4.51
C LYS A 99 -1.16 -14.97 -4.33
N SER A 100 -0.87 -15.78 -5.35
CA SER A 100 0.22 -16.77 -5.31
C SER A 100 1.60 -16.12 -5.13
N THR A 101 1.85 -15.01 -5.82
CA THR A 101 3.09 -14.24 -5.70
C THR A 101 3.17 -13.54 -4.33
N ILE A 102 2.08 -12.91 -3.90
CA ILE A 102 1.99 -12.22 -2.62
C ILE A 102 2.23 -13.18 -1.46
N LEU A 103 1.70 -14.40 -1.51
CA LEU A 103 1.85 -15.41 -0.45
C LEU A 103 3.07 -16.31 -0.64
N SER A 104 3.88 -16.11 -1.68
CA SER A 104 5.08 -16.92 -1.90
C SER A 104 6.09 -16.75 -0.76
N GLY A 105 6.71 -17.85 -0.34
CA GLY A 105 7.60 -17.85 0.82
C GLY A 105 6.89 -17.81 2.17
N ASP A 106 5.57 -18.08 2.18
CA ASP A 106 4.73 -18.27 3.37
C ASP A 106 4.93 -17.16 4.43
N PRO A 107 4.68 -15.89 4.08
CA PRO A 107 4.80 -14.80 5.05
C PRO A 107 3.75 -14.98 6.16
N ASP A 108 4.13 -14.68 7.39
CA ASP A 108 3.22 -14.74 8.54
C ASP A 108 2.09 -13.70 8.41
N ALA A 109 2.37 -12.56 7.74
CA ALA A 109 1.40 -11.52 7.46
C ALA A 109 1.77 -10.68 6.23
N VAL A 110 0.74 -10.05 5.64
CA VAL A 110 0.87 -9.15 4.49
C VAL A 110 0.30 -7.78 4.86
N PHE A 111 1.13 -6.75 4.77
CA PHE A 111 0.70 -5.35 4.83
C PHE A 111 0.14 -4.92 3.49
N VAL A 112 -0.98 -4.19 3.48
CA VAL A 112 -1.57 -3.62 2.27
C VAL A 112 -1.80 -2.14 2.49
N ILE A 113 -1.20 -1.29 1.66
CA ILE A 113 -1.27 0.18 1.79
C ILE A 113 -1.63 0.78 0.43
N ASN A 114 -2.50 1.79 0.41
CA ASN A 114 -2.73 2.60 -0.79
C ASN A 114 -1.63 3.65 -0.92
N ALA A 115 -0.99 3.73 -2.09
CA ALA A 115 0.12 4.66 -2.33
C ALA A 115 -0.25 6.14 -2.15
N ASP A 116 -1.54 6.49 -2.24
CA ASP A 116 -2.01 7.86 -2.08
C ASP A 116 -2.57 8.22 -0.70
N VAL A 117 -2.49 7.30 0.27
CA VAL A 117 -2.68 7.61 1.68
C VAL A 117 -1.35 8.13 2.20
N CYS A 118 -1.26 9.41 2.59
CA CYS A 118 -0.04 9.99 3.14
C CYS A 118 -0.18 10.18 4.65
N GLY A 119 0.87 9.89 5.41
CA GLY A 119 0.93 10.18 6.83
C GLY A 119 2.01 9.37 7.54
N ASP A 120 2.20 9.66 8.83
CA ASP A 120 3.09 8.87 9.69
C ASP A 120 2.38 7.58 10.08
N LEU A 121 2.60 6.52 9.30
CA LEU A 121 1.97 5.22 9.52
C LEU A 121 2.75 4.46 10.60
N PRO A 122 2.10 4.01 11.69
CA PRO A 122 2.78 3.31 12.78
C PRO A 122 3.01 1.83 12.42
N ILE A 123 3.78 1.58 11.36
CA ILE A 123 3.95 0.25 10.75
C ILE A 123 4.55 -0.77 11.74
N GLU A 124 5.60 -0.40 12.46
CA GLU A 124 6.25 -1.30 13.43
C GLU A 124 5.33 -1.62 14.63
N ASP A 125 4.59 -0.62 15.13
CA ASP A 125 3.59 -0.84 16.18
C ASP A 125 2.47 -1.75 15.71
N MET A 126 2.04 -1.61 14.44
CA MET A 126 1.05 -2.49 13.82
C MET A 126 1.57 -3.93 13.70
N GLY A 127 2.84 -4.11 13.29
CA GLY A 127 3.50 -5.41 13.25
C GLY A 127 3.55 -6.06 14.64
N SER A 128 4.06 -5.30 15.62
CA SER A 128 4.14 -5.74 17.02
C SER A 128 2.78 -6.12 17.62
N LYS A 129 1.73 -5.33 17.35
CA LYS A 129 0.36 -5.66 17.78
C LYS A 129 -0.16 -6.91 17.11
N LEU A 130 0.16 -7.12 15.84
CA LEU A 130 -0.25 -8.32 15.13
C LEU A 130 0.37 -9.56 15.77
N ASP A 131 1.65 -9.52 16.14
CA ASP A 131 2.38 -10.61 16.80
C ASP A 131 1.72 -11.07 18.11
N LEU A 132 1.05 -10.16 18.85
CA LEU A 132 0.36 -10.46 20.11
C LEU A 132 -0.99 -11.18 19.95
N LEU A 133 -1.57 -11.16 18.75
CA LEU A 133 -2.85 -11.80 18.49
C LEU A 133 -2.65 -13.31 18.23
N SER A 134 -3.72 -14.08 18.12
CA SER A 134 -3.65 -15.51 17.77
C SER A 134 -4.74 -15.88 16.77
N GLY A 135 -4.44 -16.76 15.81
CA GLY A 135 -5.37 -17.19 14.77
C GLY A 135 -5.49 -16.24 13.56
N PRO A 136 -6.46 -16.46 12.66
CA PRO A 136 -6.70 -15.60 11.50
C PRO A 136 -7.11 -14.20 11.94
N ARG A 137 -6.34 -13.20 11.51
CA ARG A 137 -6.39 -11.84 12.06
C ARG A 137 -6.23 -10.81 10.94
N MET A 138 -6.90 -9.68 11.13
CA MET A 138 -6.77 -8.50 10.27
C MET A 138 -6.71 -7.29 11.19
N LEU A 139 -5.68 -6.46 10.98
CA LEU A 139 -5.55 -5.18 11.65
C LEU A 139 -5.83 -4.07 10.63
N LEU A 140 -6.71 -3.15 10.97
CA LEU A 140 -7.03 -1.97 10.16
C LEU A 140 -6.58 -0.71 10.90
N LEU A 141 -5.83 0.15 10.22
CA LEU A 141 -5.56 1.49 10.70
C LEU A 141 -6.77 2.39 10.37
N THR A 142 -7.33 3.03 11.38
CA THR A 142 -8.45 3.96 11.24
C THR A 142 -8.05 5.33 11.76
N THR A 143 -8.72 6.36 11.25
CA THR A 143 -8.60 7.73 11.74
C THR A 143 -9.99 8.31 11.95
N GLU A 144 -10.11 9.25 12.88
CA GLU A 144 -11.37 9.95 13.10
C GLU A 144 -11.67 10.86 11.91
N ALA A 145 -12.89 10.76 11.40
CA ALA A 145 -13.36 11.58 10.29
C ALA A 145 -14.71 12.18 10.63
N THR A 146 -14.94 13.42 10.19
CA THR A 146 -16.29 14.00 10.26
C THR A 146 -17.26 13.22 9.37
N ARG A 147 -18.56 13.30 9.67
CA ARG A 147 -19.60 12.66 8.84
C ARG A 147 -19.53 13.08 7.38
N GLN A 148 -19.14 14.31 7.10
CA GLN A 148 -19.01 14.81 5.72
C GLN A 148 -17.82 14.19 4.99
N GLN A 149 -16.70 13.98 5.70
CA GLN A 149 -15.53 13.30 5.15
C GLN A 149 -15.76 11.80 4.97
N SER A 150 -16.45 11.15 5.92
CA SER A 150 -16.65 9.69 5.92
C SER A 150 -17.45 9.19 4.72
N ILE A 151 -18.24 10.05 4.06
CA ILE A 151 -19.01 9.68 2.85
C ILE A 151 -18.09 9.28 1.69
N ASN A 152 -16.83 9.76 1.68
CA ASN A 152 -15.87 9.50 0.60
C ASN A 152 -14.97 8.28 0.85
N PHE A 153 -15.06 7.64 2.02
CA PHE A 153 -14.15 6.57 2.45
C PHE A 153 -14.90 5.40 3.11
N GLY A 154 -14.22 4.27 3.29
CA GLY A 154 -14.74 3.18 4.12
C GLY A 154 -14.85 3.63 5.58
N SER A 155 -16.02 3.48 6.19
CA SER A 155 -16.25 3.85 7.59
C SER A 155 -16.39 2.62 8.49
N VAL A 156 -15.66 2.60 9.61
CA VAL A 156 -15.87 1.64 10.70
C VAL A 156 -16.63 2.37 11.80
N SER A 157 -17.90 2.04 12.01
CA SER A 157 -18.66 2.53 13.15
C SER A 157 -18.68 1.46 14.24
N PRO A 158 -18.38 1.79 15.50
CA PRO A 158 -18.72 0.89 16.59
C PRO A 158 -20.23 0.61 16.53
N PHE A 159 -20.61 -0.66 16.71
CA PHE A 159 -22.01 -1.04 16.81
C PHE A 159 -22.62 -0.35 18.03
N THR A 160 -23.26 0.80 17.84
CA THR A 160 -24.20 1.33 18.83
C THR A 160 -25.50 0.56 18.65
N LYS A 161 -25.87 -0.25 19.65
CA LYS A 161 -27.23 -0.81 19.74
C LYS A 161 -28.23 0.33 19.46
N PRO A 162 -29.29 0.11 18.67
CA PRO A 162 -30.32 1.12 18.50
C PRO A 162 -30.82 1.52 19.89
N LYS A 163 -30.79 2.82 20.19
CA LYS A 163 -31.50 3.36 21.35
C LYS A 163 -32.99 3.10 21.07
N LEU A 164 -33.55 2.11 21.77
CA LEU A 164 -34.99 1.94 21.93
C LEU A 164 -35.56 3.16 22.65
#